data_AF-A0A2Z3GWU6-F1
#
_entry.id   AF-A0A2Z3GWU6-F1
#
_cell.length_a   1.000
_cell.length_b   1.000
_cell.length_c   1.000
_cell.angle_alpha   90.00
_cell.angle_beta   90.00
_cell.angle_gamma   90.00
#
_symmetry.space_group_name_H-M   'P 1'
#
loop_
_entity.id
_entity.type
_entity.pdbx_description
1 polymer ?
#
loop_
_entity_poly.entity_id
_entity_poly.type
_entity_poly.pdbx_seq_one_letter_code
_entity_poly.pdbx_strand_id
1 'polypeptide(L)'
;MTPLQQDLAQRLRHLTGTAGTPRVVYRTEYLGYLPFGQYHGVTIASADRSRALPDGWAWSDLEALADAGVLARVSVWTNPQDECEQEAQYDVIPPPAEAETNPTK
;
A
#
# COMPACT_ATOMS: atom_id res chain seq x y z
N MET A 1 -14.60 -3.06 -4.51
CA MET A 1 -13.47 -2.13 -4.68
C MET A 1 -13.92 -0.94 -5.53
N THR A 2 -13.53 0.27 -5.16
CA THR A 2 -13.77 1.52 -5.92
C THR A 2 -12.74 1.69 -7.04
N PRO A 3 -12.97 2.59 -8.03
CA PRO A 3 -11.96 2.91 -9.05
C PRO A 3 -10.63 3.38 -8.45
N LEU A 4 -10.68 4.17 -7.37
CA LEU A 4 -9.49 4.62 -6.64
C LEU A 4 -8.71 3.43 -6.03
N GLN A 5 -9.41 2.48 -5.41
CA GLN A 5 -8.79 1.28 -4.85
C GLN A 5 -8.20 0.38 -5.94
N GLN A 6 -8.82 0.31 -7.11
CA GLN A 6 -8.29 -0.42 -8.26
C GLN A 6 -6.98 0.20 -8.78
N ASP A 7 -6.93 1.53 -8.94
CA ASP A 7 -5.70 2.24 -9.34
C ASP A 7 -4.59 2.08 -8.29
N LEU A 8 -4.94 2.23 -7.00
CA LEU A 8 -4.03 1.98 -5.88
C LEU A 8 -3.45 0.56 -5.93
N ALA A 9 -4.29 -0.47 -6.10
CA ALA A 9 -3.87 -1.86 -6.22
C ALA A 9 -2.93 -2.08 -7.41
N GLN A 10 -3.26 -1.51 -8.57
CA GLN A 10 -2.43 -1.65 -9.78
C GLN A 10 -1.05 -1.02 -9.59
N ARG A 11 -0.99 0.18 -9.01
CA ARG A 11 0.27 0.88 -8.74
C ARG A 11 1.11 0.14 -7.70
N LEU A 12 0.51 -0.34 -6.62
CA LEU A 12 1.23 -1.12 -5.61
C LEU A 12 1.86 -2.37 -6.24
N ARG A 13 1.09 -3.15 -7.01
CA ARG A 13 1.60 -4.34 -7.74
C ARG A 13 2.74 -4.01 -8.68
N HIS A 14 2.61 -2.94 -9.45
CA HIS A 14 3.67 -2.49 -10.36
C HIS A 14 4.94 -2.09 -9.60
N LEU A 15 4.81 -1.30 -8.54
CA LEU A 15 5.93 -0.83 -7.73
C LEU A 15 6.64 -1.98 -6.99
N THR A 16 5.89 -2.93 -6.43
CA THR A 16 6.47 -4.12 -5.77
C THR A 16 7.14 -5.05 -6.78
N GLY A 17 6.53 -5.24 -7.95
CA GLY A 17 7.10 -6.06 -9.02
C GLY A 17 8.42 -5.49 -9.55
N THR A 18 8.49 -4.17 -9.77
CA THR A 18 9.71 -3.49 -10.21
C THR A 18 10.79 -3.44 -9.13
N ALA A 19 10.40 -3.37 -7.85
CA ALA A 19 11.33 -3.36 -6.73
C ALA A 19 11.84 -4.76 -6.33
N GLY A 20 11.24 -5.84 -6.84
CA GLY A 20 11.60 -7.21 -6.50
C GLY A 20 11.24 -7.61 -5.06
N THR A 21 10.29 -6.92 -4.43
CA THR A 21 9.78 -7.23 -3.09
C THR A 21 8.28 -7.02 -3.01
N PRO A 22 7.51 -7.94 -2.43
CA PRO A 22 6.07 -7.76 -2.24
C PRO A 22 5.74 -6.79 -1.09
N ARG A 23 6.73 -6.44 -0.26
CA ARG A 23 6.53 -5.69 0.98
C ARG A 23 6.28 -4.21 0.71
N VAL A 24 5.18 -3.72 1.27
CA VAL A 24 4.80 -2.31 1.35
C VAL A 24 4.74 -1.91 2.81
N VAL A 25 5.33 -0.76 3.14
CA VAL A 25 5.25 -0.17 4.48
C VAL A 25 4.51 1.15 4.38
N TYR A 26 3.38 1.24 5.05
CA TYR A 26 2.61 2.47 5.22
C TYR A 26 2.94 3.09 6.57
N ARG A 27 3.13 4.41 6.60
CA ARG A 27 3.37 5.17 7.83
C ARG A 27 2.51 6.41 7.89
N THR A 28 2.10 6.75 9.10
CA THR A 28 1.52 8.04 9.43
C THR A 28 2.33 8.70 10.53
N GLU A 29 2.46 10.01 10.45
CA GLU A 29 3.18 10.82 11.44
C GLU A 29 2.50 12.18 11.54
N TYR A 30 2.31 12.72 12.75
CA TYR A 30 1.83 14.08 12.92
C TYR A 30 2.98 15.08 12.89
N LEU A 31 3.04 15.92 11.85
CA LEU A 31 4.18 16.83 11.65
C LEU A 31 4.13 18.09 12.54
N GLY A 32 2.98 18.39 13.16
CA GLY A 32 2.90 19.38 14.24
C GLY A 32 2.98 20.86 13.85
N TYR A 33 3.02 21.22 12.56
CA TYR A 33 3.03 22.62 12.12
C TYR A 33 2.30 22.85 10.78
N LEU A 34 1.60 23.97 10.66
CA LEU A 34 0.88 24.35 9.44
C LEU A 34 1.84 24.54 8.25
N PRO A 35 1.44 24.16 7.02
CA PRO A 35 0.14 23.58 6.64
C PRO A 35 0.06 22.05 6.83
N PHE A 36 1.09 21.40 7.36
CA PHE A 36 1.22 19.95 7.34
C PHE A 36 0.59 19.34 8.61
N GLY A 37 -0.60 18.77 8.44
CA GLY A 37 -1.26 17.96 9.46
C GLY A 37 -0.62 16.58 9.59
N GLN A 38 -1.44 15.53 9.51
CA GLN A 38 -0.95 14.16 9.46
C GLN A 38 -0.30 13.87 8.10
N TYR A 39 0.95 13.44 8.12
CA TYR A 39 1.67 12.93 6.96
C TYR A 39 1.28 11.47 6.73
N HIS A 40 1.19 11.10 5.45
CA HIS A 40 0.95 9.72 5.00
C HIS A 40 2.07 9.34 4.03
N GLY A 41 2.84 8.32 4.41
CA GLY A 41 4.00 7.85 3.65
C GLY A 41 3.87 6.39 3.25
N VAL A 42 4.33 6.05 2.05
CA VAL A 42 4.46 4.65 1.59
C VAL A 42 5.89 4.40 1.15
N THR A 43 6.50 3.36 1.72
CA THR A 43 7.85 2.91 1.40
C THR A 43 7.82 1.50 0.81
N ILE A 44 8.58 1.29 -0.27
CA ILE A 44 8.77 -0.03 -0.92
C ILE A 44 10.27 -0.18 -1.21
N ALA A 45 10.87 -1.30 -0.78
CA ALA A 45 12.32 -1.53 -0.87
C ALA A 45 13.16 -0.35 -0.36
N SER A 46 12.79 0.21 0.80
CA SER A 46 13.45 1.36 1.43
C SER A 46 13.38 2.69 0.64
N ALA A 47 12.61 2.75 -0.45
CA ALA A 47 12.37 3.96 -1.22
C ALA A 47 10.98 4.53 -0.95
N ASP A 48 10.89 5.85 -0.74
CA ASP A 48 9.61 6.56 -0.66
C ASP A 48 8.91 6.52 -2.04
N ARG A 49 7.69 5.96 -2.05
CA ARG A 49 6.81 5.83 -3.20
C ARG A 49 5.49 6.57 -3.02
N SER A 50 5.36 7.41 -2.00
CA SER A 50 4.10 8.11 -1.66
C SER A 50 3.53 8.89 -2.84
N ARG A 51 4.39 9.57 -3.61
CA ARG A 51 4.00 10.36 -4.80
C ARG A 51 3.67 9.52 -6.04
N ALA A 52 3.93 8.21 -6.03
CA ALA A 52 3.61 7.32 -7.14
C ALA A 52 2.21 6.71 -7.01
N LEU A 53 1.57 6.87 -5.85
CA LEU A 53 0.22 6.43 -5.56
C LEU A 53 -0.80 7.48 -6.04
N PRO A 54 -2.09 7.12 -6.23
CA PRO A 54 -3.07 8.10 -6.65
C PRO A 54 -3.27 9.16 -5.57
N ASP A 55 -3.88 10.30 -5.89
CA ASP A 55 -4.26 11.27 -4.86
C ASP A 55 -5.59 10.86 -4.20
N GLY A 56 -5.77 11.25 -2.92
CA GLY A 56 -7.04 11.13 -2.21
C GLY A 56 -7.39 9.75 -1.65
N TRP A 57 -6.48 8.76 -1.72
CA TRP A 57 -6.64 7.51 -0.96
C TRP A 57 -6.32 7.71 0.51
N ALA A 58 -6.90 6.87 1.35
CA ALA A 58 -6.69 6.87 2.80
C ALA A 58 -6.29 5.46 3.29
N TRP A 59 -5.91 5.35 4.56
CA TRP A 59 -5.57 4.05 5.15
C TRP A 59 -6.70 3.02 5.00
N SER A 60 -7.97 3.44 5.08
CA SER A 60 -9.14 2.58 4.86
C SER A 60 -9.15 1.93 3.47
N ASP A 61 -8.51 2.52 2.46
CA ASP A 61 -8.38 1.90 1.15
C ASP A 61 -7.39 0.73 1.17
N LEU A 62 -6.28 0.83 1.93
CA LEU A 62 -5.37 -0.30 2.14
C LEU A 62 -6.06 -1.44 2.90
N GLU A 63 -6.87 -1.10 3.90
CA GLU A 63 -7.67 -2.08 4.65
C GLU A 63 -8.71 -2.76 3.73
N ALA A 64 -9.39 -2.00 2.88
CA ALA A 64 -10.31 -2.56 1.89
C ALA A 64 -9.61 -3.46 0.86
N LEU A 65 -8.37 -3.14 0.47
CA LEU A 65 -7.55 -4.00 -0.37
C LEU A 65 -7.12 -5.29 0.35
N ALA A 66 -6.84 -5.22 1.64
CA ALA A 66 -6.54 -6.39 2.45
C ALA A 66 -7.77 -7.30 2.57
N ASP A 67 -8.94 -6.74 2.85
CA ASP A 67 -10.19 -7.49 2.94
C ASP A 67 -10.59 -8.11 1.58
N ALA A 68 -10.20 -7.48 0.48
CA ALA A 68 -10.37 -8.00 -0.88
C ALA A 68 -9.31 -9.04 -1.30
N GLY A 69 -8.34 -9.36 -0.44
CA GLY A 69 -7.26 -10.32 -0.73
C GLY A 69 -6.20 -9.81 -1.72
N VAL A 70 -6.16 -8.51 -1.98
CA VAL A 70 -5.12 -7.86 -2.80
C VAL A 70 -3.86 -7.61 -1.97
N LEU A 71 -4.03 -7.33 -0.69
CA LEU A 71 -2.96 -7.20 0.29
C LEU A 71 -3.10 -8.28 1.37
N ALA A 72 -1.98 -8.80 1.86
CA ALA A 72 -1.95 -9.54 3.11
C ALA A 72 -1.41 -8.62 4.21
N ARG A 73 -2.19 -8.41 5.28
CA ARG A 73 -1.72 -7.71 6.48
C ARG A 73 -0.60 -8.53 7.12
N VAL A 74 0.55 -7.90 7.37
CA VAL A 74 1.69 -8.55 8.04
C VAL A 74 1.83 -8.07 9.47
N SER A 75 1.78 -6.75 9.67
CA SER A 75 1.77 -6.15 11.00
C SER A 75 1.09 -4.79 10.96
N VAL A 76 0.52 -4.41 12.09
CA VAL A 76 0.05 -3.05 12.36
C VAL A 76 0.58 -2.66 13.73
N TRP A 77 1.18 -1.50 13.80
CA TRP A 77 1.66 -0.88 15.02
C TRP A 77 1.09 0.54 15.10
N THR A 78 0.63 0.90 16.29
CA THR A 78 0.16 2.23 16.62
C THR A 78 0.95 2.69 17.82
N ASN A 79 1.47 3.93 17.79
CA ASN A 79 2.17 4.47 18.93
C ASN A 79 1.20 4.62 20.11
N PRO A 80 1.48 4.02 21.29
CA PRO A 80 0.59 4.11 22.45
C PRO A 80 0.51 5.53 23.06
N GLN A 81 1.41 6.43 22.66
CA GLN A 81 1.48 7.82 23.13
C GLN A 81 0.93 8.81 22.10
N ASP A 82 0.81 8.40 20.83
CA ASP A 82 0.28 9.23 19.75
C ASP A 82 -0.45 8.36 18.72
N GLU A 83 -1.79 8.38 18.77
CA GLU A 83 -2.60 7.60 17.83
C GLU A 83 -2.45 8.04 16.37
N CYS A 84 -1.90 9.22 16.12
CA CYS A 84 -1.62 9.73 14.77
C CYS A 84 -0.34 9.13 14.17
N GLU A 85 0.50 8.47 14.98
CA GLU A 85 1.69 7.76 14.52
C GLU A 85 1.40 6.27 14.42
N GLN A 86 1.39 5.77 13.19
CA GLN A 86 1.07 4.38 12.88
C GLN A 86 2.00 3.85 11.81
N GLU A 87 2.35 2.57 11.91
CA GLU A 87 3.00 1.82 10.85
C GLU A 87 2.19 0.56 10.54
N ALA A 88 1.90 0.34 9.26
CA ALA A 88 1.28 -0.89 8.80
C ALA A 88 2.11 -1.50 7.68
N GLN A 89 2.32 -2.81 7.75
CA GLN A 89 3.06 -3.57 6.75
C GLN A 89 2.15 -4.55 6.04
N TYR A 90 2.25 -4.56 4.71
CA TYR A 90 1.46 -5.41 3.85
C TYR A 90 2.36 -6.12 2.84
N ASP A 91 2.01 -7.36 2.51
CA ASP A 91 2.53 -8.02 1.32
C ASP A 91 1.51 -7.89 0.18
N VAL A 92 1.94 -7.40 -0.98
CA VAL A 92 1.09 -7.30 -2.16
C VAL A 92 0.94 -8.68 -2.79
N ILE A 93 -0.30 -9.13 -2.89
CA ILE A 93 -0.61 -10.40 -3.55
C ILE A 93 -0.58 -10.16 -5.06
N PRO A 94 0.31 -10.85 -5.80
CA PRO A 94 0.31 -10.76 -7.25
C PRO A 94 -1.06 -11.18 -7.79
N PRO A 95 -1.53 -10.59 -8.91
CA PRO A 95 -2.73 -11.09 -9.54
C PRO A 95 -2.55 -12.59 -9.80
N PRO A 96 -3.61 -13.40 -9.67
CA PRO A 96 -3.53 -14.79 -10.09
C PRO A 96 -2.96 -14.79 -11.51
N ALA A 97 -1.92 -15.59 -11.75
CA ALA A 97 -1.43 -15.80 -13.09
C ALA A 97 -2.65 -16.19 -13.92
N GLU A 98 -3.11 -15.31 -14.80
CA GLU A 98 -4.07 -15.69 -15.82
C GLU A 98 -3.47 -16.92 -16.46
N ALA A 99 -4.17 -18.05 -16.33
CA ALA A 99 -3.71 -19.34 -16.78
C ALA A 99 -3.04 -19.14 -18.13
N GLU A 100 -1.73 -19.39 -18.19
CA GLU A 100 -0.97 -19.35 -19.43
C GLU A 100 -1.77 -20.19 -20.42
N THR A 101 -2.49 -19.53 -21.34
CA THR A 101 -3.02 -20.20 -22.52
C THR A 101 -1.80 -20.49 -23.35
N ASN A 102 -1.12 -21.56 -23.00
CA ASN A 102 -0.08 -22.22 -23.76
C ASN A 102 -0.72 -22.51 -25.12
N PRO A 103 -0.36 -21.82 -26.23
CA PRO A 103 -0.76 -22.29 -27.52
C PRO A 103 0.08 -23.54 -27.76
N THR A 104 -0.52 -24.70 -27.46
CA THR A 104 -0.02 -25.96 -27.97
C THR A 104 -0.24 -25.93 -29.47
N LYS A 105 0.83 -25.71 -30.23
CA LYS A 105 1.21 -26.40 -31.49
C LYS A 105 1.97 -25.49 -32.44
#